data_AF-A0A2E5JI68-F1
#
_entry.id   AF-A0A2E5JI68-F1
#
_cell.length_a   1.000
_cell.length_b   1.000
_cell.length_c   1.000
_cell.angle_alpha   90.00
_cell.angle_beta   90.00
_cell.angle_gamma   90.00
#
_symmetry.space_group_name_H-M   'P 1'
#
loop_
_entity.id
_entity.type
_entity.pdbx_description
1 polymer ?
#
loop_
_entity_poly.entity_id
_entity_poly.type
_entity_poly.pdbx_seq_one_letter_code
_entity_poly.pdbx_strand_id
1 'polypeptide(L)'
;MHLLIKTVVEEFYALATTDVMIGYHFRKIREKDGEHPLKPPLDAFSKHLPRIINFWEVQLLGEKIQGESFDLIKLHRELGILPGELGRWLMLFRQVLQTKDQEIPIIQQWDQKLAHFEIIFKKHLFS
;
A
#
# COMPACT_ATOMS: atom_id res chain seq x y z
N MET A 1 3.03 6.44 -17.06
CA MET A 1 2.78 5.22 -16.23
C MET A 1 3.40 5.34 -14.85
N HIS A 2 4.71 5.50 -14.69
CA HIS A 2 5.36 5.70 -13.38
C HIS A 2 4.75 6.83 -12.54
N LEU A 3 4.49 7.99 -13.16
CA LEU A 3 3.83 9.11 -12.47
C LEU A 3 2.44 8.75 -11.95
N LEU A 4 1.67 7.97 -12.71
CA LEU A 4 0.34 7.51 -12.29
C LEU A 4 0.44 6.55 -11.09
N ILE A 5 1.39 5.60 -11.12
CA ILE A 5 1.64 4.67 -10.00
C ILE A 5 2.02 5.46 -8.76
N LYS A 6 2.97 6.39 -8.88
CA LYS A 6 3.41 7.27 -7.79
C LYS A 6 2.23 8.03 -7.20
N THR A 7 1.42 8.70 -8.03
CA THR A 7 0.25 9.46 -7.58
C THR A 7 -0.75 8.58 -6.84
N VAL A 8 -1.11 7.40 -7.38
CA VAL A 8 -2.03 6.47 -6.72
C VAL A 8 -1.50 6.03 -5.35
N VAL A 9 -0.21 5.69 -5.26
CA VAL A 9 0.40 5.27 -3.99
C VAL A 9 0.43 6.42 -2.99
N GLU A 10 0.81 7.63 -3.41
CA GLU A 10 0.84 8.81 -2.53
C GLU A 10 -0.54 9.18 -1.99
N GLU A 11 -1.56 9.16 -2.85
CA GLU A 11 -2.96 9.40 -2.44
C GLU A 11 -3.46 8.32 -1.48
N PHE A 12 -3.14 7.05 -1.75
CA PHE A 12 -3.45 5.96 -0.83
C PHE A 12 -2.79 6.15 0.53
N TYR A 13 -1.51 6.53 0.59
CA TYR A 13 -0.81 6.79 1.85
C TYR A 13 -1.42 7.98 2.60
N ALA A 14 -1.81 9.05 1.92
CA ALA A 14 -2.47 10.18 2.55
C ALA A 14 -3.77 9.76 3.28
N LEU A 15 -4.52 8.81 2.69
CA LEU A 15 -5.74 8.27 3.26
C LEU A 15 -5.46 7.23 4.36
N ALA A 16 -4.67 6.21 4.07
CA ALA A 16 -4.46 5.06 4.93
C ALA A 16 -3.69 5.39 6.23
N THR A 17 -2.77 6.34 6.18
CA THR A 17 -1.95 6.72 7.35
C THR A 17 -2.73 7.47 8.42
N THR A 18 -3.87 8.06 8.04
CA THR A 18 -4.77 8.79 8.95
C THR A 18 -6.04 7.99 9.28
N ASP A 19 -6.19 6.79 8.70
CA ASP A 19 -7.33 5.93 8.92
C ASP A 19 -7.40 5.42 10.37
N VAL A 20 -8.61 5.43 10.94
CA VAL A 20 -8.83 5.07 12.35
C VAL A 20 -8.57 3.59 12.64
N MET A 21 -8.74 2.70 11.66
CA MET A 21 -8.56 1.26 11.85
C MET A 21 -7.13 0.82 11.54
N ILE A 22 -6.52 1.33 10.46
CA ILE A 22 -5.22 0.82 10.00
C ILE A 22 -4.06 1.80 10.13
N GLY A 23 -4.33 3.09 10.38
CA GLY A 23 -3.31 4.14 10.44
C GLY A 23 -2.25 3.90 11.52
N TYR A 24 -2.56 3.10 12.55
CA TYR A 24 -1.60 2.74 13.59
C TYR A 24 -0.48 1.82 13.13
N HIS A 25 -0.70 0.98 12.11
CA HIS A 25 0.37 0.17 11.54
C HIS A 25 1.42 1.05 10.85
N PHE A 26 0.98 2.12 10.17
CA PHE A 26 1.87 3.06 9.50
C PHE A 26 2.74 3.86 10.48
N ARG A 27 2.27 4.09 11.71
CA ARG A 27 3.09 4.76 12.74
C ARG A 27 4.34 3.98 13.12
N LYS A 28 4.36 2.65 12.92
CA LYS A 28 5.52 1.79 13.21
C LYS A 28 6.66 1.96 12.20
N ILE A 29 6.38 2.54 11.02
CA ILE A 29 7.32 2.66 9.91
C ILE A 29 7.62 4.11 9.51
N ARG A 30 7.07 5.09 10.25
CA ARG A 30 7.36 6.51 10.03
C ARG A 30 8.75 6.85 10.55
N GLU A 31 9.44 7.75 9.86
CA GLU A 31 10.81 8.16 10.19
C GLU A 31 10.84 9.42 11.05
N LYS A 32 9.75 10.19 11.05
CA LYS A 32 9.59 11.39 11.85
C LYS A 32 8.15 11.58 12.26
N ASP A 33 7.98 12.29 13.37
CA ASP A 33 6.68 12.76 13.82
C ASP A 33 6.29 14.02 13.05
N GLY A 34 4.99 14.19 12.78
CA GLY A 34 4.42 15.45 12.30
C GLY A 34 3.91 16.31 13.46
N GLU A 35 3.28 17.44 13.14
CA GLU A 35 2.62 18.29 14.14
C GLU A 35 1.54 17.53 14.93
N HIS A 36 0.85 16.59 14.28
CA HIS A 36 -0.21 15.79 14.90
C HIS A 36 0.14 14.29 14.86
N PRO A 37 0.21 13.59 16.01
CA PRO A 37 0.65 12.18 16.07
C PRO A 37 -0.17 11.19 15.25
N LEU A 38 -1.44 11.51 14.99
CA LEU A 38 -2.37 10.71 14.17
C LEU A 38 -2.50 11.18 12.71
N LYS A 39 -1.79 12.24 12.32
CA LYS A 39 -1.79 12.77 10.95
C LYS A 39 -0.35 13.00 10.49
N PRO A 40 0.44 11.93 10.30
CA PRO A 40 1.80 12.06 9.83
C PRO A 40 1.80 12.68 8.42
N PRO A 41 2.72 13.60 8.11
CA PRO A 41 2.91 14.09 6.75
C PRO A 41 3.47 12.97 5.85
N LEU A 42 3.27 13.05 4.53
CA LEU A 42 3.75 12.03 3.60
C LEU A 42 5.28 11.88 3.62
N ASP A 43 6.01 12.97 3.87
CA ASP A 43 7.47 12.96 3.97
C ASP A 43 7.98 12.22 5.22
N ALA A 44 7.11 11.84 6.16
CA ALA A 44 7.44 10.91 7.23
C ALA A 44 7.68 9.48 6.74
N PHE A 45 7.35 9.18 5.48
CA PHE A 45 7.52 7.87 4.85
C PHE A 45 8.57 7.89 3.73
N SER A 46 9.53 8.83 3.79
CA SER A 46 10.47 9.12 2.69
C SER A 46 11.29 7.91 2.22
N LYS A 47 11.68 7.00 3.13
CA LYS A 47 12.36 5.73 2.76
C LYS A 47 11.41 4.58 2.42
N HIS A 48 10.14 4.67 2.81
CA HIS A 48 9.18 3.58 2.60
C HIS A 48 8.41 3.75 1.29
N LEU A 49 7.92 4.95 1.00
CA LEU A 49 7.14 5.26 -0.21
C LEU A 49 7.84 4.82 -1.52
N PRO A 50 9.13 5.12 -1.75
CA PRO A 50 9.81 4.68 -2.97
C PRO A 50 9.82 3.16 -3.15
N ARG A 51 9.92 2.40 -2.06
CA ARG A 51 9.89 0.92 -2.10
C ARG A 51 8.52 0.40 -2.50
N ILE A 52 7.46 1.05 -2.05
CA ILE A 52 6.07 0.68 -2.39
C ILE A 52 5.72 1.07 -3.82
N ILE A 53 6.20 2.22 -4.27
CA ILE A 53 6.10 2.62 -5.69
C ILE A 53 6.81 1.58 -6.57
N ASN A 54 8.06 1.23 -6.26
CA ASN A 54 8.80 0.23 -7.01
C ASN A 54 8.13 -1.15 -6.96
N PHE A 55 7.59 -1.55 -5.80
CA PHE A 55 6.80 -2.79 -5.70
C PHE A 55 5.66 -2.80 -6.73
N TRP A 56 4.90 -1.72 -6.86
CA TRP A 56 3.81 -1.65 -7.82
C TRP A 56 4.29 -1.54 -9.27
N GLU A 57 5.39 -0.84 -9.53
CA GLU A 57 6.05 -0.83 -10.85
C GLU A 57 6.45 -2.24 -11.29
N VAL A 58 7.05 -3.03 -10.40
CA VAL A 58 7.38 -4.44 -10.65
C VAL A 58 6.12 -5.24 -10.96
N GLN A 59 5.05 -5.06 -10.17
CA GLN A 59 3.83 -5.86 -10.32
C GLN A 59 3.03 -5.54 -11.58
N LEU A 60 3.04 -4.28 -12.02
CA LEU A 60 2.17 -3.79 -13.10
C LEU A 60 2.93 -3.65 -14.42
N LEU A 61 4.16 -3.17 -14.36
CA LEU A 61 4.99 -2.88 -15.54
C LEU A 61 6.03 -3.98 -15.81
N GLY A 62 6.20 -4.94 -14.89
CA GLY A 62 7.21 -6.00 -15.02
C GLY A 62 8.64 -5.50 -14.82
N GLU A 63 8.80 -4.39 -14.10
CA GLU A 63 10.11 -3.85 -13.77
C GLU A 63 10.91 -4.77 -12.84
N LYS A 64 12.19 -4.44 -12.67
CA LYS A 64 13.06 -5.14 -11.73
C LYS A 64 12.90 -4.55 -10.33
N ILE A 65 12.90 -5.44 -9.33
CA ILE A 65 12.97 -5.02 -7.93
C ILE A 65 14.24 -4.20 -7.73
N GLN A 66 14.08 -3.02 -7.16
CA GLN A 66 15.18 -2.16 -6.75
C GLN A 66 15.44 -2.32 -5.25
N GLY A 67 16.72 -2.37 -4.87
CA GLY A 67 17.13 -2.52 -3.47
C GLY A 67 17.13 -3.96 -2.98
N GLU A 68 16.99 -4.14 -1.68
CA GLU A 68 17.07 -5.45 -1.02
C GLU A 68 15.81 -6.28 -1.23
N SER A 69 16.00 -7.59 -1.44
CA SER A 69 14.91 -8.56 -1.42
C SER A 69 14.22 -8.54 -0.06
N PHE A 70 12.89 -8.69 -0.05
CA PHE A 70 12.11 -8.74 1.16
C PHE A 70 11.04 -9.84 1.08
N ASP A 71 10.76 -10.45 2.22
CA ASP A 71 9.64 -11.38 2.36
C ASP A 71 8.39 -10.60 2.76
N LEU A 72 7.53 -10.36 1.76
CA LEU A 72 6.29 -9.60 1.94
C LEU A 72 5.41 -10.20 3.04
N ILE A 73 5.25 -11.53 3.07
CA ILE A 73 4.34 -12.20 3.99
C ILE A 73 4.90 -12.21 5.40
N LYS A 74 6.20 -12.48 5.55
CA LYS A 74 6.85 -12.47 6.87
C LYS A 74 6.70 -11.11 7.55
N LEU A 75 7.00 -10.01 6.84
CA LEU A 75 6.91 -8.65 7.39
C LEU A 75 5.48 -8.31 7.84
N HIS A 76 4.47 -8.69 7.07
CA HIS A 76 3.08 -8.38 7.40
C HIS A 76 2.50 -9.31 8.49
N ARG A 77 3.05 -10.53 8.62
CA ARG A 77 2.73 -11.43 9.74
C ARG A 77 3.21 -10.87 11.07
N GLU A 78 4.43 -10.32 11.10
CA GLU A 78 5.00 -9.69 12.30
C GLU A 78 4.20 -8.47 12.78
N LEU A 79 3.45 -7.81 11.88
CA LEU A 79 2.56 -6.70 12.23
C LEU A 79 1.29 -7.16 12.96
N GLY A 80 0.94 -8.46 12.91
CA GLY A 80 -0.27 -8.99 13.52
C GLY A 80 -1.55 -8.44 12.90
N ILE A 81 -1.55 -8.24 11.57
CA ILE A 81 -2.70 -7.70 10.84
C ILE A 81 -3.93 -8.58 11.08
N LEU A 82 -5.09 -7.97 11.30
CA LEU A 82 -6.36 -8.67 11.45
C LEU A 82 -7.14 -8.74 10.12
N PRO A 83 -8.06 -9.71 9.92
CA PRO A 83 -8.84 -9.82 8.69
C PRO A 83 -9.60 -8.55 8.30
N GLY A 84 -10.17 -7.84 9.29
CA GLY A 84 -10.86 -6.57 9.08
C GLY A 84 -9.93 -5.44 8.64
N GLU A 85 -8.69 -5.45 9.09
CA GLU A 85 -7.68 -4.44 8.71
C GLU A 85 -7.21 -4.66 7.28
N LEU A 86 -7.02 -5.92 6.84
CA LEU A 86 -6.76 -6.22 5.43
C LEU A 86 -7.94 -5.75 4.56
N GLY A 87 -9.17 -6.05 4.97
CA GLY A 87 -10.37 -5.60 4.27
C GLY A 87 -10.44 -4.08 4.16
N ARG A 88 -10.13 -3.35 5.24
CA ARG A 88 -10.08 -1.89 5.25
C ARG A 88 -9.01 -1.35 4.31
N TRP A 89 -7.81 -1.93 4.35
CA TRP A 89 -6.70 -1.54 3.45
C TRP A 89 -7.11 -1.67 1.98
N LEU A 90 -7.69 -2.82 1.60
CA LEU A 90 -8.17 -3.07 0.23
C LEU A 90 -9.26 -2.10 -0.19
N MET A 91 -10.21 -1.81 0.70
CA MET A 91 -11.30 -0.89 0.44
C MET A 91 -10.79 0.53 0.18
N LEU A 92 -9.88 1.04 1.01
CA LEU A 92 -9.28 2.37 0.84
C LEU A 92 -8.46 2.45 -0.46
N PHE A 93 -7.72 1.39 -0.80
CA PHE A 93 -6.95 1.35 -2.05
C PHE A 93 -7.87 1.37 -3.27
N ARG A 94 -8.94 0.57 -3.28
CA ARG A 94 -9.95 0.57 -4.35
C ARG A 94 -10.66 1.91 -4.47
N GLN A 95 -10.94 2.60 -3.37
CA GLN A 95 -11.49 3.96 -3.40
C GLN A 95 -10.58 4.92 -4.15
N VAL A 96 -9.27 4.87 -3.91
CA VAL A 96 -8.30 5.69 -4.65
C VAL A 96 -8.30 5.33 -6.14
N LEU A 97 -8.28 4.05 -6.49
CA LEU A 97 -8.32 3.61 -7.89
C LEU A 97 -9.60 4.05 -8.62
N GLN A 98 -10.75 4.05 -7.94
CA GLN A 98 -12.03 4.51 -8.51
C GLN A 98 -12.03 6.00 -8.88
N THR A 99 -11.14 6.81 -8.30
CA THR A 99 -10.97 8.22 -8.70
C THR A 99 -10.20 8.41 -10.00
N LYS A 100 -9.61 7.33 -10.54
CA LYS A 100 -8.83 7.36 -11.78
C LYS A 100 -9.71 7.01 -12.97
N ASP A 101 -9.22 7.34 -14.16
CA ASP A 101 -9.88 6.95 -15.40
C ASP A 101 -9.81 5.42 -15.57
N GLN A 102 -10.99 4.79 -15.55
CA GLN A 102 -11.14 3.32 -15.59
C GLN A 102 -10.88 2.74 -16.98
N GLU A 103 -10.80 3.59 -18.01
CA GLU A 103 -10.41 3.17 -19.38
C GLU A 103 -8.89 2.97 -19.50
N ILE A 104 -8.11 3.41 -18.51
CA ILE A 104 -6.65 3.19 -18.50
C ILE A 104 -6.37 1.72 -18.13
N PRO A 105 -5.73 0.92 -19.02
CA PRO A 105 -5.55 -0.52 -18.79
C PRO A 105 -4.81 -0.89 -17.50
N ILE A 106 -3.85 -0.07 -17.06
CA ILE A 106 -3.12 -0.34 -15.81
C ILE A 106 -4.02 -0.31 -14.58
N ILE A 107 -5.09 0.50 -14.58
CA ILE A 107 -5.99 0.62 -13.44
C ILE A 107 -6.78 -0.68 -13.26
N GLN A 108 -7.23 -1.26 -14.37
CA GLN A 108 -7.90 -2.57 -14.38
C GLN A 108 -6.95 -3.69 -13.94
N GLN A 109 -5.71 -3.68 -14.44
CA GLN A 109 -4.67 -4.62 -14.01
C GLN A 109 -4.36 -4.50 -12.51
N TRP A 110 -4.42 -3.28 -11.96
CA TRP A 110 -4.19 -3.03 -10.55
C TRP A 110 -5.24 -3.70 -9.68
N ASP A 111 -6.52 -3.58 -10.01
CA ASP A 111 -7.59 -4.22 -9.23
C ASP A 111 -7.47 -5.75 -9.25
N GLN A 112 -7.09 -6.34 -10.39
CA GLN A 112 -6.76 -7.77 -10.47
C GLN A 112 -5.59 -8.15 -9.55
N LYS A 113 -4.56 -7.30 -9.47
CA LYS A 113 -3.43 -7.52 -8.55
C LYS A 113 -3.84 -7.37 -7.08
N LEU A 114 -4.72 -6.44 -6.74
CA LEU A 114 -5.28 -6.33 -5.40
C LEU A 114 -6.04 -7.60 -5.00
N ALA A 115 -6.88 -8.13 -5.89
CA ALA A 115 -7.58 -9.40 -5.66
C ALA A 115 -6.61 -10.59 -5.49
N HIS A 116 -5.54 -10.63 -6.29
CA HIS A 116 -4.49 -11.64 -6.15
C HIS A 116 -3.80 -11.58 -4.78
N PHE A 117 -3.35 -10.39 -4.36
CA PHE A 117 -2.72 -10.23 -3.04
C PHE A 117 -3.69 -10.46 -1.89
N GLU A 118 -4.97 -10.10 -2.03
CA GLU A 118 -6.00 -10.42 -1.04
C GLU A 118 -6.07 -11.93 -0.76
N ILE A 119 -6.07 -12.76 -1.81
CA ILE A 119 -6.08 -14.22 -1.68
C ILE A 119 -4.81 -14.72 -0.96
N ILE A 120 -3.64 -14.24 -1.38
CA ILE A 120 -2.36 -14.62 -0.77
C ILE A 120 -2.34 -14.24 0.72
N PHE A 121 -2.69 -13.00 1.05
CA PHE A 121 -2.67 -12.52 2.43
C PHE A 121 -3.65 -13.30 3.30
N LYS A 122 -4.88 -13.55 2.83
CA LYS A 122 -5.84 -14.37 3.58
C LYS A 122 -5.31 -15.78 3.86
N LYS A 123 -4.73 -16.42 2.83
CA LYS A 123 -4.15 -17.76 2.94
C LYS A 123 -2.98 -17.83 3.92
N HIS A 124 -2.15 -16.79 3.97
CA HIS A 124 -0.89 -16.85 4.71
C HIS A 124 -0.91 -16.13 6.06
N LEU A 125 -1.89 -15.26 6.32
CA LEU A 125 -1.98 -14.53 7.59
C LEU A 125 -3.11 -15.04 8.48
N PHE A 126 -4.18 -15.62 7.92
CA PHE A 126 -5.40 -15.96 8.66
C PHE A 126 -5.82 -17.43 8.55
N SER A 127 -5.01 -18.25 7.88
CA SER A 127 -5.22 -19.70 7.76
C SER A 127 -4.22 -20.47 8.61
#